data_AF-Q1M6Q1-F1
#
_entry.id   AF-Q1M6Q1-F1
#
_cell.length_a   1.000
_cell.length_b   1.000
_cell.length_c   1.000
_cell.angle_alpha   90.00
_cell.angle_beta   90.00
_cell.angle_gamma   90.00
#
_symmetry.space_group_name_H-M   'P 1'
#
loop_
_entity.id
_entity.type
_entity.pdbx_description
1 polymer ?
#
loop_
_entity_poly.entity_id
_entity_poly.type
_entity_poly.pdbx_seq_one_letter_code
_entity_poly.pdbx_strand_id
1 'polypeptide(L)'
;MPFVNVKLVDGVFTPEEKHAMAKALTDVMVKFEGSEAFREVVWVLIEELHTDGWHIGGRPFEGPKSLLTTLSKSKDIVETIDGNPTTRKEWAAAAPVVG
;
A
#
# COMPACT_ATOMS: atom_id res chain seq x y z
N MET A 1 -3.91 23.37 5.70
CA MET A 1 -2.54 22.85 5.56
C MET A 1 -2.64 21.34 5.41
N PRO A 2 -2.52 20.79 4.20
CA PRO A 2 -2.58 19.35 4.01
C PRO A 2 -1.29 18.69 4.49
N PHE A 3 -1.44 17.53 5.09
CA PHE A 3 -0.33 16.70 5.53
C PHE A 3 -0.45 15.32 4.89
N VAL A 4 0.56 14.95 4.10
CA VAL A 4 0.67 13.66 3.44
C VAL A 4 1.74 12.86 4.17
N ASN A 5 1.36 11.73 4.77
CA ASN A 5 2.31 10.82 5.40
C ASN A 5 2.42 9.53 4.58
N VAL A 6 3.62 9.26 4.11
CA VAL A 6 3.97 8.04 3.40
C VAL A 6 4.77 7.16 4.34
N LYS A 7 4.29 5.93 4.59
CA LYS A 7 5.04 4.91 5.33
C LYS A 7 5.60 3.89 4.34
N LEU A 8 6.91 3.66 4.40
CA LEU A 8 7.65 2.79 3.50
C LEU A 8 8.44 1.76 4.30
N VAL A 9 8.80 0.68 3.63
CA VAL A 9 9.83 -0.24 4.12
C VAL A 9 11.20 0.39 3.88
N ASP A 10 12.07 0.36 4.88
CA ASP A 10 13.44 0.86 4.77
C ASP A 10 14.22 0.20 3.61
N GLY A 11 14.96 1.02 2.88
CA GLY A 11 15.82 0.59 1.77
C GLY A 11 15.11 0.20 0.48
N VAL A 12 13.78 0.29 0.38
CA VAL A 12 13.05 -0.02 -0.87
C VAL A 12 13.19 1.08 -1.91
N PHE A 13 13.26 2.35 -1.49
CA PHE A 13 13.43 3.50 -2.38
C PHE A 13 14.73 4.23 -2.05
N THR A 14 15.42 4.67 -3.10
CA THR A 14 16.59 5.55 -2.97
C THR A 14 16.20 6.92 -2.41
N PRO A 15 17.14 7.68 -1.82
CA PRO A 15 16.91 9.07 -1.41
C PRO A 15 16.33 9.93 -2.55
N GLU A 16 16.84 9.78 -3.77
CA GLU A 16 16.40 10.52 -4.95
C GLU A 16 14.95 10.21 -5.30
N GLU A 17 14.56 8.93 -5.27
CA GLU A 17 13.18 8.51 -5.51
C GLU A 17 12.22 9.05 -4.43
N LYS A 18 12.64 9.11 -3.17
CA LYS A 18 11.85 9.71 -2.09
C LYS A 18 11.64 11.21 -2.30
N HIS A 19 12.66 11.94 -2.72
CA HIS A 19 12.51 13.37 -3.06
C HIS A 19 11.58 13.58 -4.26
N ALA A 20 11.71 12.76 -5.31
CA ALA A 20 10.81 12.80 -6.47
C ALA A 20 9.36 12.48 -6.07
N MET A 21 9.16 11.50 -5.19
CA MET A 21 7.85 11.15 -4.64
C MET A 21 7.23 12.31 -3.85
N ALA A 22 7.99 12.94 -2.96
CA ALA A 22 7.51 14.09 -2.20
C ALA A 22 7.07 15.24 -3.11
N LYS A 23 7.87 15.55 -4.15
CA LYS A 23 7.51 16.55 -5.15
C LYS A 23 6.20 16.17 -5.87
N ALA A 24 6.08 14.94 -6.34
CA ALA A 24 4.90 14.48 -7.07
C ALA A 24 3.63 14.52 -6.22
N LEU A 25 3.71 14.13 -4.94
CA LEU A 25 2.59 14.23 -4.01
C LEU A 25 2.16 15.68 -3.76
N THR A 26 3.12 16.60 -3.65
CA THR A 26 2.81 18.03 -3.57
C THR A 26 2.09 18.52 -4.83
N ASP A 27 2.56 18.12 -6.02
CA ASP A 27 1.92 18.49 -7.29
C ASP A 27 0.48 17.96 -7.38
N VAL A 28 0.21 16.76 -6.84
CA VAL A 28 -1.15 16.22 -6.71
C VAL A 28 -2.03 17.12 -5.83
N MET A 29 -1.52 17.54 -4.67
CA MET A 29 -2.30 18.41 -3.77
C MET A 29 -2.61 19.76 -4.40
N VAL A 30 -1.62 20.39 -5.05
CA VAL A 30 -1.80 21.66 -5.76
C VAL A 30 -2.81 21.53 -6.89
N LYS A 31 -2.76 20.43 -7.66
CA LYS A 31 -3.73 20.17 -8.74
C LYS A 31 -5.17 20.16 -8.24
N PHE A 32 -5.44 19.54 -7.10
CA PHE A 32 -6.80 19.43 -6.57
C PHE A 32 -7.26 20.67 -5.81
N GLU A 33 -6.33 21.44 -5.24
CA GLU A 33 -6.67 22.70 -4.60
C GLU A 33 -6.89 23.83 -5.63
N GLY A 34 -6.09 23.88 -6.69
CA GLY A 34 -6.29 24.79 -7.84
C GLY A 34 -5.40 26.05 -7.86
N SER A 35 -4.53 26.26 -6.88
CA SER A 35 -3.63 27.40 -6.76
C SER A 35 -2.19 26.98 -6.43
N GLU A 36 -1.21 27.49 -7.18
CA GLU A 36 0.21 27.27 -6.86
C GLU A 36 0.62 27.87 -5.52
N ALA A 37 -0.08 28.90 -5.02
CA ALA A 37 0.18 29.47 -3.71
C ALA A 37 -0.02 28.45 -2.57
N PHE A 38 -0.84 27.41 -2.80
CA PHE A 38 -1.09 26.35 -1.83
C PHE A 38 0.14 25.46 -1.57
N ARG A 39 1.07 25.38 -2.52
CA ARG A 39 2.29 24.56 -2.43
C ARG A 39 3.08 24.80 -1.15
N GLU A 40 3.17 26.06 -0.73
CA GLU A 40 3.94 26.49 0.46
C GLU A 40 3.41 25.89 1.76
N VAL A 41 2.17 25.40 1.79
CA VAL A 41 1.54 24.80 2.96
C VAL A 41 1.31 23.30 2.82
N VAL A 42 1.81 22.65 1.77
CA VAL A 42 1.74 21.20 1.58
C VAL A 42 2.91 20.53 2.26
N TRP A 43 2.62 19.69 3.25
CA TRP A 43 3.64 18.97 4.00
C TRP A 43 3.64 17.50 3.58
N VAL A 44 4.82 16.97 3.24
CA VAL A 44 5.01 15.55 2.94
C VAL A 44 6.05 14.97 3.88
N LEU A 45 5.63 13.98 4.68
CA LEU A 45 6.51 13.21 5.56
C LEU A 45 6.65 11.79 5.02
N ILE A 46 7.87 11.40 4.67
CA ILE A 46 8.23 10.03 4.30
C ILE A 46 8.91 9.38 5.51
N GLU A 47 8.30 8.31 6.02
CA GLU A 47 8.75 7.54 7.17
C GLU A 47 9.12 6.13 6.72
N GLU A 48 10.40 5.77 6.87
CA GLU A 48 10.88 4.42 6.62
C GLU A 48 10.88 3.62 7.92
N LEU A 49 10.23 2.46 7.87
CA LEU A 49 10.15 1.53 8.97
C LEU A 49 10.93 0.27 8.65
N HIS A 50 11.57 -0.28 9.68
CA HIS A 50 12.39 -1.49 9.57
C HIS A 50 11.56 -2.67 9.03
N THR A 51 12.21 -3.53 8.26
CA THR A 51 11.56 -4.58 7.47
C THR A 51 10.78 -5.58 8.34
N ASP A 52 11.24 -5.85 9.56
CA ASP A 52 10.57 -6.75 10.51
C ASP A 52 9.21 -6.26 11.01
N GLY A 53 8.90 -4.96 10.84
CA GLY A 53 7.60 -4.40 11.16
C GLY A 53 6.52 -4.69 10.12
N TRP A 54 6.90 -5.15 8.93
CA TRP A 54 5.98 -5.28 7.78
C TRP A 54 5.52 -6.72 7.56
N HIS A 55 4.20 -6.90 7.51
CA HIS A 55 3.60 -8.20 7.24
C HIS A 55 2.46 -8.11 6.22
N ILE A 56 2.39 -9.09 5.29
CA ILE A 56 1.33 -9.21 4.29
C ILE A 56 0.63 -10.56 4.47
N GLY A 57 -0.65 -10.53 4.88
CA GLY A 57 -1.41 -11.74 5.17
C GLY A 57 -0.74 -12.62 6.23
N GLY A 58 -0.22 -12.00 7.29
CA GLY A 58 0.44 -12.68 8.42
C GLY A 58 1.88 -13.13 8.17
N ARG A 59 2.48 -12.80 7.03
CA ARG A 59 3.86 -13.21 6.66
C ARG A 59 4.81 -12.02 6.62
N PRO A 60 6.08 -12.18 6.98
CA PRO A 60 7.06 -11.09 6.91
C PRO A 60 7.25 -10.58 5.47
N PHE A 61 7.65 -9.32 5.35
CA PHE A 61 8.07 -8.75 4.09
C PHE A 61 9.47 -9.26 3.68
N GLU A 62 9.60 -9.66 2.42
CA GLU A 62 10.80 -10.25 1.80
C GLU A 62 11.12 -9.54 0.46
N GLY A 63 10.72 -8.27 0.32
CA GLY A 63 10.93 -7.52 -0.92
C GLY A 63 10.02 -8.00 -2.07
N PRO A 64 10.52 -7.99 -3.32
CA PRO A 64 9.75 -8.41 -4.49
C PRO A 64 9.16 -9.82 -4.40
N LYS A 65 9.76 -10.72 -3.60
CA LYS A 65 9.20 -12.07 -3.38
C LYS A 65 7.84 -12.01 -2.72
N SER A 66 7.61 -11.10 -1.76
CA SER A 66 6.31 -10.95 -1.11
C SER A 66 5.21 -10.57 -2.08
N LEU A 67 5.52 -9.79 -3.12
CA LEU A 67 4.56 -9.47 -4.18
C LEU A 67 4.14 -10.75 -4.93
N LEU A 68 5.11 -11.52 -5.43
CA LEU A 68 4.82 -12.77 -6.14
C LEU A 68 4.08 -13.77 -5.25
N THR A 69 4.51 -13.97 -4.01
CA THR A 69 3.83 -14.85 -3.04
C THR A 69 2.40 -14.40 -2.77
N THR A 70 2.15 -13.09 -2.68
CA THR A 70 0.79 -12.55 -2.49
C THR A 70 -0.08 -12.83 -3.71
N LEU A 71 0.43 -12.58 -4.92
CA LEU A 71 -0.31 -12.82 -6.17
C LEU A 71 -0.61 -14.32 -6.38
N SER A 72 0.36 -15.20 -6.15
CA SER A 72 0.16 -16.65 -6.23
C SER A 72 -0.91 -17.12 -5.25
N LYS A 73 -0.86 -16.68 -3.99
CA LYS A 73 -1.89 -17.06 -3.00
C LYS A 73 -3.26 -16.51 -3.34
N SER A 74 -3.35 -15.27 -3.83
CA SER A 74 -4.64 -14.73 -4.29
C SER A 74 -5.22 -15.56 -5.43
N LYS A 75 -4.37 -16.00 -6.38
CA LYS A 75 -4.79 -16.92 -7.44
C LYS A 75 -5.30 -18.24 -6.87
N ASP A 76 -4.52 -18.89 -6.00
CA ASP A 76 -4.89 -20.17 -5.40
C ASP A 76 -6.23 -20.06 -4.64
N ILE A 77 -6.43 -18.98 -3.87
CA ILE A 77 -7.69 -18.71 -3.14
C ILE A 77 -8.86 -18.60 -4.13
N VAL A 78 -8.70 -17.80 -5.19
CA VAL A 78 -9.76 -17.61 -6.21
C VAL A 78 -10.12 -18.93 -6.88
N GLU A 79 -9.13 -19.79 -7.17
CA GLU A 79 -9.38 -21.12 -7.77
C GLU A 79 -10.13 -22.09 -6.84
N THR A 80 -10.06 -21.89 -5.52
CA THR A 80 -10.80 -22.73 -4.54
C THR A 80 -12.22 -22.26 -4.24
N ILE A 81 -12.62 -21.08 -4.71
CA ILE A 81 -13.93 -20.50 -4.39
C ILE A 81 -14.97 -20.91 -5.44
N ASP A 82 -16.02 -21.59 -4.98
CA ASP A 82 -17.18 -21.87 -5.82
C ASP A 82 -18.06 -20.62 -5.97
N GLY A 83 -18.36 -20.26 -7.22
CA GLY A 83 -19.22 -19.14 -7.56
C GLY A 83 -18.51 -17.77 -7.51
N ASN A 84 -19.26 -16.71 -7.24
CA ASN A 84 -18.75 -15.34 -7.19
C ASN A 84 -19.35 -14.60 -5.98
N PRO A 85 -18.85 -14.87 -4.76
CA PRO A 85 -19.37 -14.24 -3.54
C PRO A 85 -19.25 -12.71 -3.61
N THR A 86 -20.34 -12.02 -3.35
CA THR A 86 -20.41 -10.54 -3.37
C THR A 86 -20.68 -9.96 -1.99
N THR A 87 -21.14 -10.79 -1.05
CA THR A 87 -21.41 -10.38 0.33
C THR A 87 -20.47 -11.04 1.33
N ARG A 88 -20.24 -10.38 2.48
CA ARG A 88 -19.42 -10.94 3.56
C ARG A 88 -19.88 -12.33 4.01
N LYS A 89 -21.19 -12.58 4.05
CA LYS A 89 -21.76 -13.87 4.45
C LYS A 89 -21.44 -14.96 3.44
N GLU A 90 -21.56 -14.67 2.15
CA GLU A 90 -21.16 -15.59 1.07
C GLU A 90 -19.66 -15.87 1.12
N TRP A 91 -18.82 -14.85 1.32
CA TRP A 91 -17.38 -15.02 1.51
C TRP A 91 -17.03 -15.92 2.69
N ALA A 92 -17.70 -15.75 3.83
CA ALA A 92 -17.49 -16.59 5.01
C ALA A 92 -17.92 -18.06 4.79
N ALA A 93 -18.89 -18.30 3.91
CA ALA A 93 -19.32 -19.65 3.54
C ALA A 93 -18.39 -20.28 2.48
N ALA A 94 -17.94 -19.49 1.51
CA ALA A 94 -17.09 -19.96 0.40
C ALA A 94 -15.62 -20.15 0.79
N ALA A 95 -15.11 -19.38 1.75
CA ALA A 95 -13.75 -19.46 2.26
C ALA A 95 -13.75 -19.31 3.80
N PRO A 96 -14.15 -20.35 4.55
CA PRO A 96 -14.23 -20.28 6.01
C PRO A 96 -12.84 -20.13 6.64
N VAL A 97 -12.80 -19.54 7.83
CA VAL A 97 -11.57 -19.45 8.63
C VAL A 97 -11.11 -20.85 8.99
N VAL A 98 -9.87 -21.19 8.61
CA VAL A 98 -9.19 -22.41 9.05
C VAL A 98 -8.43 -22.06 10.33
N GLY A 99 -8.80 -22.72 11.43
CA GLY A 99 -8.14 -22.59 12.73
C GLY A 99 -6.86 -23.42 12.84
#